data_AF-A0AAU4AAS3-F1
#
_entry.id   AF-A0AAU4AAS3-F1
#
_cell.length_a   1.000
_cell.length_b   1.000
_cell.length_c   1.000
_cell.angle_alpha   90.00
_cell.angle_beta   90.00
_cell.angle_gamma   90.00
#
_symmetry.space_group_name_H-M   'P 1'
#
loop_
_entity.id
_entity.type
_entity.pdbx_description
1 polymer ?
#
loop_
_entity_poly.entity_id
_entity_poly.type
_entity_poly.pdbx_seq_one_letter_code
_entity_poly.pdbx_strand_id
1 'polypeptide(L)'
;MTAIATLTHSTQGGPVFAPAFADDAYVRIVDAGSPALEAYVASDADGRVHVLTVRNGTGEDQDLFPEALLPDGDDPLLFLGGASTTSERDGQLVARLAPYAHVRLGRITRDGHRPDTAQEQPA
;
A
#
# COMPACT_ATOMS: atom_id res chain seq x y z
N MET A 1 -1.46 34.66 -8.62
CA MET A 1 -1.73 33.22 -8.75
C MET A 1 -1.40 32.60 -7.41
N THR A 2 -2.40 32.19 -6.64
CA THR A 2 -2.21 31.65 -5.28
C THR A 2 -2.16 30.14 -5.39
N ALA A 3 -0.99 29.54 -5.15
CA ALA A 3 -0.86 28.09 -5.04
C ALA A 3 -1.57 27.65 -3.77
N ILE A 4 -2.63 26.86 -3.92
CA ILE A 4 -3.28 26.17 -2.81
C ILE A 4 -2.36 24.99 -2.48
N ALA A 5 -1.50 25.17 -1.48
CA ALA A 5 -0.76 24.05 -0.91
C ALA A 5 -1.78 23.17 -0.18
N THR A 6 -2.16 22.05 -0.80
CA THR A 6 -2.95 21.03 -0.12
C THR A 6 -2.10 20.48 1.02
N LEU A 7 -2.42 20.90 2.24
CA LEU A 7 -1.76 20.42 3.45
C LEU A 7 -2.21 18.97 3.66
N THR A 8 -1.31 18.00 3.44
CA THR A 8 -1.60 16.59 3.74
C THR A 8 -1.66 16.45 5.27
N HIS A 9 -2.85 16.35 5.84
CA HIS A 9 -3.01 15.97 7.25
C HIS A 9 -2.53 14.53 7.42
N SER A 10 -1.42 14.34 8.14
CA SER A 10 -1.04 13.02 8.66
C SER A 10 -2.03 12.63 9.75
N THR A 11 -2.95 11.73 9.45
CA THR A 11 -3.81 11.12 10.47
C THR A 11 -2.95 10.29 11.44
N GLN A 12 -3.39 10.22 12.69
CA GLN A 12 -2.80 9.41 13.76
C GLN A 12 -2.98 7.88 13.53
N GLY A 13 -2.95 7.42 12.28
CA GLY A 13 -3.09 6.01 11.89
C GLY A 13 -1.83 5.18 12.15
N GLY A 14 -0.67 5.82 12.31
CA GLY A 14 0.63 5.15 12.45
C GLY A 14 0.66 3.99 13.48
N PRO A 15 0.14 4.16 14.71
CA PRO A 15 0.13 3.08 15.71
C PRO A 15 -0.78 1.90 15.33
N VAL A 16 -1.89 2.15 14.61
CA VAL A 16 -2.83 1.10 14.20
C VAL A 16 -2.22 0.20 13.11
N PHE A 17 -1.29 0.73 12.32
CA PHE A 17 -0.56 -0.04 11.31
C PHE A 17 0.74 -0.68 11.82
N ALA A 18 1.15 -0.39 13.07
CA ALA A 18 2.37 -0.95 13.65
C ALA A 18 2.41 -2.50 13.66
N PRO A 19 1.29 -3.23 13.90
CA PRO A 19 1.29 -4.70 13.85
C PRO A 19 1.70 -5.29 12.50
N ALA A 20 1.53 -4.57 11.39
CA ALA A 20 2.00 -5.02 10.06
C ALA A 20 3.53 -4.97 9.92
N PHE A 21 4.26 -4.46 10.92
CA PHE A 21 5.72 -4.42 10.98
C PHE A 21 6.29 -5.17 12.18
N ALA A 22 5.46 -5.93 12.90
CA ALA A 22 5.91 -6.79 13.98
C ALA A 22 6.67 -8.02 13.44
N ASP A 23 7.41 -8.70 14.31
CA ASP A 23 8.23 -9.87 13.91
C ASP A 23 7.38 -11.06 13.41
N ASP A 24 6.12 -11.14 13.83
CA ASP A 24 5.14 -12.14 13.42
C ASP A 24 4.27 -11.71 12.23
N ALA A 25 4.56 -10.54 11.64
CA ALA A 25 3.88 -10.07 10.44
C ALA A 25 4.23 -10.93 9.22
N TYR A 26 3.25 -11.07 8.32
CA TYR A 26 3.40 -11.80 7.07
C TYR A 26 3.62 -10.83 5.90
N VAL A 27 4.67 -11.05 5.12
CA VAL A 27 4.99 -10.23 3.93
C VAL A 27 4.78 -11.05 2.66
N ARG A 28 4.07 -10.47 1.69
CA ARG A 28 3.94 -11.03 0.33
C ARG A 28 4.36 -10.01 -0.72
N ILE A 29 5.07 -10.46 -1.74
CA ILE A 29 5.30 -9.66 -2.95
C ILE A 29 4.03 -9.70 -3.80
N VAL A 30 3.62 -8.57 -4.35
CA VAL A 30 2.43 -8.45 -5.20
C VAL A 30 2.80 -7.85 -6.55
N ASP A 31 2.11 -8.27 -7.60
CA ASP A 31 2.26 -7.68 -8.93
C ASP A 31 1.46 -6.38 -9.00
N ALA A 32 2.15 -5.25 -9.17
CA ALA A 32 1.52 -3.93 -9.31
C ALA A 32 1.06 -3.61 -10.74
N GLY A 33 1.09 -4.59 -11.66
CA GLY A 33 0.69 -4.44 -13.05
C GLY A 33 1.72 -3.73 -13.94
N SER A 34 2.89 -3.42 -13.39
CA SER A 34 4.01 -2.82 -14.11
C SER A 34 5.34 -3.39 -13.60
N PRO A 35 6.25 -3.86 -14.48
CA PRO A 35 7.57 -4.32 -14.07
C PRO A 35 8.46 -3.18 -13.55
N ALA A 36 8.06 -1.92 -13.74
CA ALA A 36 8.72 -0.74 -13.18
C ALA A 36 8.43 -0.54 -11.68
N LEU A 37 7.43 -1.24 -11.15
CA LEU A 37 6.97 -1.11 -9.77
C LEU A 37 7.33 -2.35 -8.96
N GLU A 38 8.09 -2.15 -7.89
CA GLU A 38 8.32 -3.15 -6.85
C GLU A 38 7.26 -2.96 -5.76
N ALA A 39 6.44 -3.97 -5.52
CA ALA A 39 5.36 -3.90 -4.54
C ALA A 39 5.34 -5.10 -3.59
N TYR A 40 5.09 -4.83 -2.32
CA TYR A 40 4.82 -5.85 -1.33
C TYR A 40 3.76 -5.36 -0.35
N VAL A 41 3.09 -6.29 0.30
CA VAL A 41 2.16 -6.01 1.36
C VAL A 41 2.57 -6.77 2.60
N ALA A 42 2.73 -6.04 3.69
CA ALA A 42 2.90 -6.61 5.02
C ALA A 42 1.54 -6.64 5.74
N SER A 43 1.24 -7.74 6.40
CA SER A 43 0.01 -7.93 7.16
C SER A 43 0.34 -8.35 8.59
N ASP A 44 -0.48 -7.95 9.56
CA ASP A 44 -0.37 -8.48 10.91
C ASP A 44 -0.70 -9.99 10.98
N ALA A 45 -0.40 -10.60 12.12
CA ALA A 45 -0.61 -12.03 12.33
C ALA A 45 -2.09 -12.45 12.19
N ASP A 46 -3.01 -11.55 12.54
CA ASP A 46 -4.45 -11.76 12.45
C ASP A 46 -5.02 -11.50 11.03
N GLY A 47 -4.21 -10.95 10.11
CA GLY A 47 -4.62 -10.61 8.75
C GLY A 47 -5.67 -9.50 8.68
N ARG A 48 -5.70 -8.60 9.67
CA ARG A 48 -6.62 -7.46 9.76
C ARG A 48 -5.98 -6.15 9.33
N VAL A 49 -4.69 -6.00 9.56
CA VAL A 49 -3.95 -4.79 9.22
C VAL A 49 -3.09 -5.10 8.01
N HIS A 50 -3.20 -4.30 6.96
CA HIS A 50 -2.42 -4.47 5.74
C HIS A 50 -1.74 -3.16 5.35
N VAL A 51 -0.45 -3.23 5.05
CA VAL A 51 0.35 -2.11 4.56
C VAL A 51 0.98 -2.47 3.23
N LEU A 52 0.49 -1.83 2.17
CA LEU A 52 1.09 -1.85 0.85
C LEU A 52 2.26 -0.87 0.79
N THR A 53 3.43 -1.36 0.41
CA THR A 53 4.57 -0.53 0.03
C THR A 53 4.84 -0.73 -1.44
N VAL A 54 4.91 0.37 -2.19
CA VAL A 54 5.25 0.36 -3.61
C VAL A 54 6.41 1.32 -3.87
N ARG A 55 7.36 0.90 -4.69
CA ARG A 55 8.50 1.70 -5.13
C ARG A 55 8.56 1.71 -6.65
N ASN A 56 8.74 2.89 -7.22
CA ASN A 56 9.09 3.06 -8.63
C ASN A 56 10.60 2.83 -8.80
N GLY A 57 10.99 1.86 -9.62
CA GLY A 57 12.39 1.53 -9.91
C GLY A 57 12.99 2.35 -11.07
N THR A 58 12.22 3.24 -11.69
CA THR A 58 12.56 3.85 -12.98
C THR A 58 12.68 5.37 -12.92
N GLY A 59 13.26 5.94 -13.99
CA GLY A 59 13.41 7.38 -14.22
C GLY A 59 12.14 8.10 -14.70
N GLU A 60 11.02 7.39 -14.82
CA GLU A 60 9.76 7.89 -15.40
C GLU A 60 8.63 7.82 -14.36
N ASP A 61 7.61 8.66 -14.50
CA ASP A 61 6.39 8.58 -13.68
C ASP A 61 5.68 7.23 -13.88
N GLN A 62 5.15 6.65 -12.80
CA GLN A 62 4.38 5.40 -12.83
C GLN A 62 3.01 5.58 -12.17
N ASP A 63 1.96 5.10 -12.85
CA ASP A 63 0.61 5.03 -12.28
C ASP A 63 0.45 3.69 -11.53
N LEU A 64 -0.13 3.74 -10.33
CA LEU A 64 -0.42 2.61 -9.45
C LEU A 64 -1.92 2.59 -9.11
N PHE A 65 -2.54 1.41 -9.16
CA PHE A 65 -3.92 1.15 -8.72
C PHE A 65 -3.89 0.36 -7.40
N PRO A 66 -3.81 1.04 -6.24
CA PRO A 66 -3.48 0.37 -4.98
C PRO A 66 -4.62 -0.49 -4.42
N GLU A 67 -5.88 -0.18 -4.74
CA GLU A 67 -7.04 -0.90 -4.19
C GLU A 67 -7.06 -2.37 -4.62
N ALA A 68 -6.59 -2.67 -5.83
CA ALA A 68 -6.52 -4.04 -6.35
C ALA A 68 -5.43 -4.91 -5.70
N LEU A 69 -4.49 -4.30 -4.96
CA LEU A 69 -3.34 -4.99 -4.36
C LEU A 69 -3.57 -5.35 -2.88
N LEU A 70 -4.59 -4.75 -2.28
CA LEU A 70 -4.97 -4.95 -0.90
C LEU A 70 -6.26 -5.79 -0.83
N PRO A 71 -6.45 -6.57 0.24
CA PRO A 71 -7.71 -7.27 0.44
C PRO A 71 -8.88 -6.30 0.39
N ASP A 72 -10.01 -6.79 -0.13
CA ASP A 72 -11.27 -6.05 -0.10
C ASP A 72 -11.63 -5.72 1.35
N GLY A 73 -12.10 -4.50 1.58
CA GLY A 73 -12.46 -4.02 2.90
C GLY A 73 -13.26 -2.74 2.81
N ASP A 74 -14.17 -2.56 3.78
CA ASP A 74 -15.04 -1.39 3.85
C ASP A 74 -14.30 -0.14 4.37
N ASP A 75 -13.14 -0.32 5.01
CA ASP A 75 -12.40 0.78 5.59
C ASP A 75 -11.51 1.48 4.53
N PRO A 76 -11.39 2.82 4.62
CA PRO A 76 -10.71 3.62 3.62
C PRO A 76 -9.21 3.30 3.54
N LEU A 77 -8.64 3.52 2.35
CA LEU A 77 -7.19 3.46 2.18
C LEU A 77 -6.53 4.70 2.78
N LEU A 78 -5.54 4.50 3.64
CA LEU A 78 -4.86 5.56 4.37
C LEU A 78 -3.43 5.74 3.88
N PHE A 79 -3.01 6.99 3.67
CA PHE A 79 -1.63 7.31 3.34
C PHE A 79 -0.74 7.27 4.59
N LEU A 80 0.28 6.41 4.57
CA LEU A 80 1.17 6.20 5.72
C LEU A 80 2.55 6.82 5.53
N GLY A 81 2.94 7.12 4.29
CA GLY A 81 4.22 7.77 4.00
C GLY A 81 4.64 7.67 2.53
N GLY A 82 5.76 8.32 2.21
CA GLY A 82 6.32 8.38 0.86
C GLY A 82 5.88 9.62 0.09
N ALA A 83 5.90 9.53 -1.24
CA ALA A 83 5.52 10.61 -2.15
C ALA A 83 4.73 10.06 -3.34
N SER A 84 3.50 10.55 -3.50
CA SER A 84 2.65 10.29 -4.64
C SER A 84 1.68 11.45 -4.85
N THR A 85 1.23 11.65 -6.08
CA THR A 85 0.01 12.41 -6.36
C THR A 85 -1.15 11.46 -6.54
N THR A 86 -2.34 11.82 -6.07
CA THR A 86 -3.53 10.97 -6.16
C THR A 86 -4.57 11.60 -7.07
N SER A 87 -5.21 10.78 -7.89
CA SER A 87 -6.34 11.13 -8.75
C SER A 87 -7.35 9.99 -8.79
N GLU A 88 -8.52 10.22 -9.35
CA GLU A 88 -9.50 9.15 -9.61
C GLU A 88 -9.56 8.84 -11.11
N ARG A 89 -9.65 7.56 -11.46
CA ARG A 89 -9.91 7.06 -12.82
C ARG A 89 -10.92 5.93 -12.71
N ASP A 90 -12.03 6.04 -13.45
CA ASP A 90 -13.11 5.05 -13.46
C ASP A 90 -13.66 4.70 -12.06
N GLY A 91 -13.67 5.69 -11.15
CA GLY A 91 -14.12 5.51 -9.76
C GLY A 91 -13.12 4.82 -8.84
N GLN A 92 -11.90 4.57 -9.32
CA GLN A 92 -10.82 3.96 -8.55
C GLN A 92 -9.72 4.99 -8.24
N LEU A 93 -9.12 4.86 -7.06
CA LEU A 93 -7.94 5.64 -6.70
C LEU A 93 -6.76 5.25 -7.61
N VAL A 94 -6.10 6.27 -8.17
CA VAL A 94 -4.82 6.14 -8.88
C VAL A 94 -3.78 6.95 -8.13
N ALA A 95 -2.70 6.29 -7.72
CA ALA A 95 -1.52 6.93 -7.14
C ALA A 95 -0.43 7.03 -8.21
N ARG A 96 0.02 8.23 -8.54
CA ARG A 96 1.17 8.45 -9.42
C ARG A 96 2.43 8.65 -8.60
N LEU A 97 3.41 7.79 -8.85
CA LEU A 97 4.74 7.84 -8.24
C LEU A 97 5.71 8.53 -9.20
N ALA A 98 6.38 9.57 -8.71
CA ALA A 98 7.47 10.21 -9.42
C ALA A 98 8.66 9.23 -9.62
N PRO A 99 9.64 9.56 -10.46
CA PRO A 99 10.84 8.75 -10.66
C PRO A 99 11.49 8.38 -9.35
N TYR A 100 11.79 7.10 -9.17
CA TYR A 100 12.43 6.55 -7.97
C TYR A 100 11.68 6.77 -6.63
N ALA A 101 10.43 7.25 -6.67
CA ALA A 101 9.63 7.49 -5.48
C ALA A 101 9.10 6.18 -4.88
N HIS A 102 8.61 6.27 -3.65
CA HIS A 102 7.87 5.18 -3.01
C HIS A 102 6.64 5.73 -2.31
N VAL A 103 5.66 4.86 -2.05
CA VAL A 103 4.46 5.17 -1.27
C VAL A 103 4.14 4.02 -0.33
N ARG A 104 3.57 4.35 0.84
CA ARG A 104 2.99 3.40 1.78
C ARG A 104 1.51 3.73 1.99
N LEU A 105 0.68 2.71 1.81
CA LEU A 105 -0.77 2.80 1.91
C LEU A 105 -1.26 1.70 2.86
N GLY A 106 -2.15 2.04 3.78
CA GLY A 106 -2.68 1.14 4.79
C GLY A 106 -4.17 0.90 4.64
N ARG A 107 -4.61 -0.34 4.81
CA ARG A 107 -6.03 -0.71 4.95
C ARG A 107 -6.21 -1.63 6.16
N ILE A 108 -7.34 -1.47 6.83
CA ILE A 108 -7.79 -2.37 7.90
C ILE A 108 -8.98 -3.17 7.35
N THR A 109 -9.06 -4.44 7.69
CA THR A 109 -10.18 -5.34 7.37
C THR A 109 -10.81 -5.84 8.67
N ARG A 110 -12.14 -5.97 8.67
CA ARG A 110 -12.90 -6.44 9.85
C ARG A 110 -12.82 -7.95 10.00
N ASP A 111 -12.78 -8.64 8.87
CA ASP A 111 -12.59 -10.09 8.79
C ASP A 111 -11.12 -10.34 8.48
N GLY A 112 -10.39 -10.87 9.45
CA GLY A 112 -8.98 -11.18 9.28
C GLY A 112 -8.80 -12.13 8.09
N HIS A 113 -8.16 -11.66 7.02
CA HIS A 113 -7.84 -12.50 5.87
C HIS A 113 -6.40 -12.97 6.02
N ARG A 114 -6.22 -14.12 6.70
CA ARG A 114 -4.94 -14.81 6.69
C ARG A 114 -4.73 -15.40 5.30
N PRO A 115 -3.65 -15.03 4.58
CA PRO A 115 -3.33 -15.71 3.33
C PRO A 115 -3.06 -17.18 3.64
N ASP A 116 -3.74 -18.06 2.91
CA ASP A 116 -3.59 -19.51 3.05
C ASP A 116 -2.11 -19.86 2.82
N THR A 117 -1.48 -20.49 3.80
CA THR A 117 -0.06 -20.86 3.74
C THR A 117 0.14 -21.99 2.74
N ALA A 118 0.54 -21.63 1.52
CA ALA A 118 1.19 -22.51 0.54
C ALA A 118 2.37 -21.71 -0.03
N GLN A 119 3.65 -22.08 0.06
CA GLN A 119 4.32 -23.35 0.30
C GLN A 119 5.60 -23.08 1.15
N GLU A 120 5.85 -23.91 2.16
CA GLU A 120 7.22 -24.29 2.52
C GLU A 120 7.89 -24.87 1.26
N GLN A 121 8.94 -24.23 0.75
CA GLN A 121 9.94 -24.90 -0.06
C GLN A 121 11.06 -25.36 0.88
N PRO A 122 11.17 -26.66 1.21
CA PRO A 122 12.40 -27.18 1.76
C PRO A 122 13.51 -27.13 0.69
N ALA A 123 14.74 -26.96 1.20
CA ALA A 123 16.00 -26.82 0.47
C ALA A 123 16.30 -27.94 -0.53
#